data_AF-A0A0B1SDA8-F1
#
_entry.id   AF-A0A0B1SDA8-F1
#
_cell.length_a   1.000
_cell.length_b   1.000
_cell.length_c   1.000
_cell.angle_alpha   90.00
_cell.angle_beta   90.00
_cell.angle_gamma   90.00
#
_symmetry.space_group_name_H-M   'P 1'
#
loop_
_entity.id
_entity.type
_entity.pdbx_description
1 polymer ?
#
loop_
_entity_poly.entity_id
_entity_poly.type
_entity_poly.pdbx_seq_one_letter_code
_entity_poly.pdbx_strand_id
1 'polypeptide(L)'
;MEYDTMTDRFTVRTQFPMKTNLTKRDIVSQLNSVYDPLGIAAPLLVELKTMMREILTTYSSWNDRISPPTCEKWNYACSKINNALITVPRDLLGPISYNQTAVRLWVFADASKLAIATCAYIQSQKSNELSPLVVGRTRLAPKKNAQTIPRLELLGILLAIRMADIVTGAVTNKVAEVHIVTDSEVALCWIKSTRKLPIFVSNQCNRIRNLILKFETQNVTVDFHHVPTSYNPADAGTRGLTRDQISSHAWVRGPQWLIDYPNIIFLRSIDIIQTQEILHEVAEPSAVHVTVRNAPLALEPVFDLS
;
A
#
# COMPACT_ATOMS: atom_id res chain seq x y z
N MET A 1 -6.78 13.33 14.37
CA MET A 1 -6.74 12.20 15.33
C MET A 1 -6.85 12.76 16.72
N GLU A 2 -7.76 12.21 17.52
CA GLU A 2 -7.97 12.54 18.92
C GLU A 2 -7.51 11.36 19.77
N TYR A 3 -6.91 11.64 20.93
CA TYR A 3 -6.49 10.65 21.90
C TYR A 3 -7.36 10.78 23.15
N ASP A 4 -8.03 9.69 23.52
CA ASP A 4 -8.79 9.61 24.76
C ASP A 4 -7.95 8.91 25.83
N THR A 5 -7.55 9.67 26.86
CA THR A 5 -6.73 9.18 27.97
C THR A 5 -7.49 8.26 28.93
N MET A 6 -8.82 8.34 28.98
CA MET A 6 -9.63 7.54 29.90
C MET A 6 -9.82 6.13 29.35
N THR A 7 -10.03 6.01 28.04
CA THR A 7 -10.23 4.71 27.39
C THR A 7 -8.98 4.16 26.71
N ASP A 8 -7.91 4.95 26.65
CA ASP A 8 -6.64 4.67 25.98
C ASP A 8 -6.82 4.34 24.48
N ARG A 9 -7.51 5.23 23.75
CA ARG A 9 -7.91 4.99 22.34
C ARG A 9 -7.55 6.16 21.44
N PHE A 10 -7.17 5.84 20.21
CA PHE A 10 -7.08 6.81 19.13
C PHE A 10 -8.35 6.80 18.29
N THR A 11 -8.87 7.99 18.02
CA THR A 11 -10.03 8.18 17.15
C THR A 11 -9.65 9.07 15.96
N VAL A 12 -9.95 8.59 14.76
CA VAL A 12 -9.86 9.38 13.52
C VAL A 12 -11.26 9.70 13.04
N ARG A 13 -11.50 10.99 12.81
CA ARG A 13 -12.74 11.53 12.28
C ARG A 13 -12.50 12.15 10.92
N THR A 14 -13.39 11.86 9.97
CA THR A 14 -13.40 12.53 8.67
C THR A 14 -14.54 13.55 8.63
N GLN A 15 -14.20 14.79 8.25
CA GLN A 15 -15.19 15.85 8.05
C GLN A 15 -14.86 16.61 6.78
N PHE A 16 -15.78 16.55 5.82
CA PHE A 16 -15.65 17.16 4.52
C PHE A 16 -16.86 18.06 4.27
N PRO A 17 -16.73 19.38 4.46
CA PRO A 17 -17.84 20.30 4.19
C PRO A 17 -18.11 20.35 2.70
N MET A 18 -19.39 20.31 2.31
CA MET A 18 -19.79 20.51 0.93
C MET A 18 -19.46 21.94 0.49
N LYS A 19 -18.81 22.09 -0.65
CA LYS A 19 -18.47 23.39 -1.24
C LYS A 19 -18.94 23.45 -2.68
N THR A 20 -19.68 24.50 -3.03
CA THR A 20 -20.17 24.73 -4.41
C THR A 20 -19.08 25.28 -5.32
N ASN A 21 -18.16 26.08 -4.76
CA ASN A 21 -17.04 26.68 -5.49
C ASN A 21 -15.72 26.15 -4.93
N LEU A 22 -15.29 24.98 -5.40
CA LEU A 22 -14.01 24.40 -5.00
C LEU A 22 -12.85 24.96 -5.82
N THR A 23 -11.75 25.25 -5.13
CA THR A 23 -10.45 25.54 -5.73
C THR A 23 -9.47 24.39 -5.46
N LYS A 24 -8.31 24.39 -6.14
CA LYS A 24 -7.23 23.43 -5.83
C LYS A 24 -6.76 23.58 -4.38
N ARG A 25 -6.72 24.81 -3.86
CA ARG A 25 -6.38 25.09 -2.47
C ARG A 25 -7.37 24.45 -1.50
N ASP A 26 -8.66 24.55 -1.79
CA ASP A 26 -9.70 23.92 -0.97
C ASP A 26 -9.57 22.40 -0.93
N ILE A 27 -9.31 21.78 -2.08
CA ILE A 27 -9.13 20.32 -2.18
C ILE A 27 -7.97 19.83 -1.31
N VAL A 28 -6.81 20.49 -1.42
CA VAL A 28 -5.63 20.14 -0.61
C VAL A 28 -5.91 20.38 0.88
N SER A 29 -6.57 21.50 1.21
CA SER A 29 -6.95 21.82 2.58
C SER A 29 -7.92 20.80 3.18
N GLN A 30 -8.96 20.40 2.43
CA GLN A 30 -9.92 19.41 2.87
C GLN A 30 -9.25 18.05 3.11
N LEU A 31 -8.43 17.56 2.17
CA LEU A 31 -7.76 16.28 2.33
C LEU A 31 -6.80 16.28 3.53
N ASN A 32 -6.02 17.34 3.71
CA ASN A 32 -5.04 17.45 4.80
C ASN A 32 -5.66 17.79 6.16
N SER A 33 -6.96 18.14 6.22
CA SER A 33 -7.67 18.34 7.48
C SER A 33 -7.82 17.04 8.29
N VAL A 34 -7.77 15.89 7.61
CA VAL A 34 -7.79 14.58 8.25
C VAL A 34 -6.37 14.23 8.72
N TYR A 35 -6.05 14.60 9.96
CA TYR A 35 -4.79 14.19 10.59
C TYR A 35 -4.84 12.72 11.01
N ASP A 36 -4.11 11.87 10.27
CA ASP A 36 -4.04 10.41 10.45
C ASP A 36 -2.59 9.90 10.31
N PRO A 37 -1.74 10.08 11.34
CA PRO A 37 -0.33 9.68 11.27
C PRO A 37 -0.13 8.15 11.18
N LEU A 38 -1.08 7.38 11.71
CA LEU A 38 -1.05 5.91 11.76
C LEU A 38 -1.70 5.25 10.53
N GLY A 39 -2.41 6.01 9.69
CA GLY A 39 -3.05 5.48 8.48
C GLY A 39 -4.31 4.64 8.75
N ILE A 40 -5.01 4.91 9.85
CA ILE A 40 -6.25 4.24 10.22
C ILE A 40 -7.34 4.50 9.17
N ALA A 41 -7.47 5.74 8.72
CA ALA A 41 -8.44 6.17 7.72
C ALA A 41 -7.89 6.12 6.30
N ALA A 42 -6.69 5.57 6.08
CA ALA A 42 -6.05 5.59 4.77
C ALA A 42 -6.89 4.97 3.62
N PRO A 43 -7.70 3.92 3.83
CA PRO A 43 -8.65 3.41 2.83
C PRO A 43 -9.75 4.40 2.46
N LEU A 44 -10.20 5.26 3.39
CA LEU A 44 -11.19 6.30 3.06
C LEU A 44 -10.58 7.36 2.12
N LEU A 45 -9.29 7.64 2.29
CA LEU A 45 -8.64 8.79 1.65
C LEU A 45 -8.01 8.45 0.29
N VAL A 46 -7.91 7.18 -0.10
CA VAL A 46 -7.16 6.78 -1.32
C VAL A 46 -7.83 7.32 -2.60
N GLU A 47 -9.15 7.31 -2.67
CA GLU A 47 -9.91 7.87 -3.80
C GLU A 47 -9.70 9.38 -3.88
N LEU A 48 -9.87 10.10 -2.76
CA LEU A 48 -9.66 11.55 -2.71
C LEU A 48 -8.21 11.94 -3.03
N LYS A 49 -7.21 11.17 -2.57
CA LYS A 49 -5.80 11.37 -2.94
C LYS A 49 -5.61 11.25 -4.46
N THR A 50 -6.25 10.26 -5.07
CA THR A 50 -6.18 10.02 -6.51
C THR A 50 -6.82 11.16 -7.29
N MET A 51 -8.03 11.57 -6.91
CA MET A 51 -8.73 12.71 -7.51
C MET A 51 -7.95 14.02 -7.35
N MET A 52 -7.43 14.29 -6.15
CA MET A 52 -6.60 15.47 -5.89
C MET A 52 -5.42 15.51 -6.87
N ARG A 53 -4.71 14.39 -7.05
CA ARG A 53 -3.59 14.31 -8.00
C ARG A 53 -4.02 14.66 -9.42
N GLU A 54 -5.16 14.19 -9.88
CA GLU A 54 -5.69 14.50 -11.22
C GLU A 54 -6.02 15.99 -11.35
N ILE A 55 -6.73 16.54 -10.37
CA ILE A 55 -7.14 17.94 -10.36
C ILE A 55 -5.91 18.86 -10.33
N LEU A 56 -4.91 18.54 -9.51
CA LEU A 56 -3.67 19.33 -9.41
C LEU A 56 -2.85 19.31 -10.71
N THR A 57 -3.00 18.29 -11.56
CA THR A 57 -2.33 18.23 -12.88
C THR A 57 -2.96 19.07 -13.98
N THR A 58 -4.11 19.70 -13.73
CA THR A 58 -4.77 20.61 -14.68
C THR A 58 -4.05 21.96 -14.77
N TYR A 59 -4.19 22.69 -15.89
CA TYR A 59 -3.49 23.97 -16.13
C TYR A 59 -4.05 25.20 -15.39
N SER A 60 -4.99 25.05 -14.44
CA SER A 60 -5.57 26.18 -13.70
C SER A 60 -4.74 26.66 -12.50
N SER A 61 -4.93 27.91 -12.08
CA SER A 61 -4.32 28.47 -10.88
C SER A 61 -4.88 27.86 -9.60
N TRP A 62 -4.17 28.04 -8.48
CA TRP A 62 -4.54 27.49 -7.18
C TRP A 62 -5.87 28.02 -6.63
N ASN A 63 -6.22 29.25 -6.99
CA ASN A 63 -7.42 29.94 -6.53
C ASN A 63 -8.55 29.94 -7.58
N ASP A 64 -8.31 29.36 -8.75
CA ASP A 64 -9.34 29.25 -9.78
C ASP A 64 -10.36 28.19 -9.39
N ARG A 65 -11.61 28.43 -9.76
CA ARG A 65 -12.68 27.45 -9.57
C ARG A 65 -12.43 26.24 -10.48
N ILE A 66 -12.54 25.05 -9.92
CA ILE A 66 -12.56 23.82 -10.72
C ILE A 66 -13.89 23.72 -11.47
N SER A 67 -13.92 22.91 -12.52
CA SER A 67 -15.14 22.75 -13.32
C SER A 67 -16.30 22.16 -12.47
N PRO A 68 -17.56 22.58 -12.70
CA PRO A 68 -18.70 22.07 -11.94
C PRO A 68 -18.81 20.53 -11.89
N PRO A 69 -18.59 19.78 -13.00
CA PRO A 69 -18.61 18.31 -12.95
C PRO A 69 -17.53 17.71 -12.04
N THR A 70 -16.37 18.36 -11.93
CA THR A 70 -15.28 17.91 -11.05
C THR A 70 -15.62 18.22 -9.59
N CYS A 71 -16.24 19.38 -9.33
CA CYS A 71 -16.73 19.78 -8.03
C CYS A 71 -17.78 18.78 -7.50
N GLU A 72 -18.76 18.40 -8.33
CA GLU A 72 -19.77 17.41 -8.00
C GLU A 72 -19.15 16.04 -7.68
N LYS A 73 -18.24 15.55 -8.52
CA LYS A 73 -17.52 14.29 -8.27
C LYS A 73 -16.75 14.32 -6.96
N TRP A 74 -16.05 15.41 -6.66
CA TRP A 74 -15.30 15.55 -5.42
C TRP A 74 -16.23 15.53 -4.20
N ASN A 75 -17.29 16.35 -4.22
CA ASN A 75 -18.27 16.38 -3.13
C ASN A 75 -18.95 15.01 -2.94
N TYR A 76 -19.27 14.31 -4.03
CA TYR A 76 -19.81 12.95 -3.97
C TYR A 76 -18.82 11.97 -3.31
N ALA A 77 -17.55 11.98 -3.73
CA ALA A 77 -16.51 11.16 -3.13
C ALA A 77 -16.32 11.47 -1.63
N CYS A 78 -16.29 12.76 -1.26
CA CYS A 78 -16.28 13.19 0.13
C CYS A 78 -17.49 12.65 0.91
N SER A 79 -18.70 12.69 0.32
CA SER A 79 -19.93 12.25 1.00
C SER A 79 -19.90 10.76 1.40
N LYS A 80 -19.29 9.88 0.58
CA LYS A 80 -19.14 8.44 0.87
C LYS A 80 -18.32 8.15 2.12
N ILE A 81 -17.43 9.07 2.48
CA ILE A 81 -16.48 8.90 3.59
C ILE A 81 -16.69 9.95 4.69
N ASN A 82 -17.66 10.86 4.56
CA ASN A 82 -17.87 11.94 5.50
C ASN A 82 -18.49 11.44 6.80
N ASN A 83 -18.11 12.05 7.92
CA ASN A 83 -18.53 11.67 9.27
C ASN A 83 -18.16 10.23 9.66
N ALA A 84 -17.12 9.65 9.06
CA ALA A 84 -16.58 8.39 9.55
C ALA A 84 -15.94 8.62 10.92
N LEU A 85 -16.16 7.67 11.82
CA LEU A 85 -15.57 7.64 13.15
C LEU A 85 -14.92 6.28 13.35
N ILE A 86 -13.59 6.26 13.39
CA ILE A 86 -12.82 5.02 13.50
C ILE A 86 -12.01 5.10 14.78
N THR A 87 -12.19 4.13 15.66
CA THR A 87 -11.52 4.10 16.95
C THR A 87 -10.75 2.81 17.12
N VAL A 88 -9.45 2.91 17.39
CA VAL A 88 -8.56 1.80 17.69
C VAL A 88 -7.98 1.96 19.10
N PRO A 89 -7.82 0.87 19.87
CA PRO A 89 -7.11 0.92 21.14
C PRO A 89 -5.63 1.26 20.91
N ARG A 90 -5.02 2.04 21.81
CA ARG A 90 -3.58 2.30 21.78
C ARG A 90 -2.81 1.11 22.33
N ASP A 91 -3.35 0.45 23.35
CA ASP A 91 -2.83 -0.83 23.81
C ASP A 91 -3.19 -1.94 22.80
N LEU A 92 -2.20 -2.32 22.01
CA LEU A 92 -2.35 -3.25 20.88
C LEU A 92 -2.50 -4.71 21.34
N LEU A 93 -2.05 -5.04 22.56
CA LEU A 93 -2.02 -6.40 23.08
C LEU A 93 -2.72 -6.55 24.43
N GLY A 94 -3.22 -5.46 25.01
CA GLY A 94 -3.92 -5.51 26.29
C GLY A 94 -3.01 -5.99 27.43
N PRO A 95 -3.58 -6.66 28.45
CA PRO A 95 -2.84 -7.25 29.56
C PRO A 95 -1.73 -8.23 29.18
N ILE A 96 -1.72 -8.72 27.93
CA ILE A 96 -0.71 -9.66 27.42
C ILE A 96 0.64 -8.94 27.22
N SER A 97 0.63 -7.62 26.96
CA SER A 97 1.83 -6.80 26.77
C SER A 97 2.81 -6.86 27.95
N TYR A 98 2.31 -7.06 29.18
CA TYR A 98 3.11 -7.05 30.41
C TYR A 98 3.97 -8.31 30.61
N ASN A 99 3.67 -9.42 29.91
CA ASN A 99 4.28 -10.73 30.19
C ASN A 99 5.47 -11.10 29.29
N GLN A 100 6.30 -10.13 28.86
CA GLN A 100 7.54 -10.36 28.08
C GLN A 100 7.44 -11.42 26.95
N THR A 101 6.25 -11.63 26.39
CA THR A 101 6.04 -12.67 25.39
C THR A 101 6.55 -12.18 24.06
N ALA A 102 7.31 -13.04 23.37
CA ALA A 102 7.68 -12.77 22.00
C ALA A 102 6.43 -12.70 21.11
N VAL A 103 6.50 -11.87 20.07
CA VAL A 103 5.38 -11.59 19.17
C VAL A 103 5.77 -11.83 17.71
N ARG A 104 4.75 -12.07 16.88
CA ARG A 104 4.84 -12.10 15.42
C ARG A 104 4.33 -10.79 14.86
N LEU A 105 5.09 -10.21 13.94
CA LEU A 105 4.67 -9.02 13.20
C LEU A 105 4.20 -9.42 11.81
N TRP A 106 2.92 -9.20 11.53
CA TRP A 106 2.31 -9.46 10.23
C TRP A 106 2.23 -8.16 9.44
N VAL A 107 2.79 -8.11 8.23
CA VAL A 107 2.71 -6.95 7.35
C VAL A 107 2.19 -7.36 5.98
N PHE A 108 1.00 -6.89 5.65
CA PHE A 108 0.34 -7.14 4.37
C PHE A 108 0.69 -6.05 3.38
N ALA A 109 0.88 -6.42 2.12
CA ALA A 109 1.09 -5.52 1.00
C ALA A 109 0.07 -5.79 -0.11
N ASP A 110 -0.38 -4.72 -0.74
CA ASP A 110 -1.15 -4.76 -1.98
C ASP A 110 -0.70 -3.62 -2.91
N ALA A 111 -0.85 -3.83 -4.21
CA ALA A 111 -0.52 -2.83 -5.21
C ALA A 111 -1.45 -2.87 -6.42
N SER A 112 -1.96 -1.69 -6.78
CA SER A 112 -2.70 -1.46 -8.00
C SER A 112 -2.02 -0.40 -8.87
N LYS A 113 -2.53 -0.18 -10.08
CA LYS A 113 -2.08 0.93 -10.95
C LYS A 113 -2.27 2.31 -10.29
N LEU A 114 -3.14 2.43 -9.28
CA LEU A 114 -3.46 3.70 -8.63
C LEU A 114 -2.62 3.92 -7.37
N ALA A 115 -2.45 2.89 -6.54
CA ALA A 115 -1.83 3.00 -5.23
C ALA A 115 -1.16 1.69 -4.79
N ILE A 116 -0.19 1.82 -3.89
CA ILE A 116 0.41 0.73 -3.12
C ILE A 116 -0.01 0.93 -1.67
N ALA A 117 -0.42 -0.14 -1.01
CA ALA A 117 -0.83 -0.12 0.39
C ALA A 117 -0.07 -1.16 1.21
N THR A 118 0.18 -0.81 2.48
CA THR A 118 0.67 -1.76 3.47
C THR A 118 -0.05 -1.56 4.80
N CYS A 119 -0.27 -2.65 5.54
CA CYS A 119 -0.85 -2.61 6.88
C CYS A 119 -0.20 -3.65 7.79
N ALA A 120 0.05 -3.27 9.04
CA ALA A 120 0.77 -4.08 10.01
C ALA A 120 -0.09 -4.42 11.24
N TYR A 121 0.08 -5.65 11.75
CA TYR A 121 -0.61 -6.20 12.92
C TYR A 121 0.39 -6.98 13.77
N ILE A 122 0.19 -7.00 15.09
CA ILE A 122 1.00 -7.81 16.01
C ILE A 122 0.16 -8.97 16.51
N GLN A 123 0.77 -10.14 16.60
CA GLN A 123 0.16 -11.35 17.13
C GLN A 123 1.00 -11.93 18.27
N SER A 124 0.35 -12.32 19.35
CA SER A 124 0.96 -13.06 20.44
C SER A 124 1.44 -14.44 19.98
N GLN A 125 2.70 -14.81 20.22
CA GLN A 125 3.16 -16.17 19.93
C GLN A 125 2.52 -17.24 20.82
N LYS A 126 2.04 -16.84 22.01
CA LYS A 126 1.49 -17.74 23.03
C LYS A 126 -0.01 -18.00 22.85
N SER A 127 -0.79 -16.95 22.59
CA SER A 127 -2.25 -17.02 22.54
C SER A 127 -2.82 -16.89 21.14
N ASN A 128 -2.01 -16.55 20.13
CA ASN A 128 -2.43 -16.18 18.78
C ASN A 128 -3.41 -15.00 18.69
N GLU A 129 -3.66 -14.30 19.80
CA GLU A 129 -4.44 -13.07 19.81
C GLU A 129 -3.80 -12.03 18.90
N LEU A 130 -4.63 -11.42 18.06
CA LEU A 130 -4.23 -10.47 17.03
C LEU A 130 -4.65 -9.05 17.43
N SER A 131 -3.72 -8.11 17.28
CA SER A 131 -4.01 -6.69 17.48
C SER A 131 -4.90 -6.13 16.37
N PRO A 132 -5.63 -5.03 16.64
CA PRO A 132 -6.06 -4.10 15.59
C PRO A 132 -4.87 -3.52 14.81
N LEU A 133 -5.16 -2.67 13.83
CA LEU A 133 -4.13 -2.01 13.01
C LEU A 133 -3.09 -1.29 13.87
N VAL A 134 -1.81 -1.65 13.70
CA VAL A 134 -0.67 -0.93 14.30
C VAL A 134 -0.32 0.29 13.47
N VAL A 135 -0.12 0.07 12.16
CA VAL A 135 0.13 1.14 11.21
C VAL A 135 -0.30 0.71 9.82
N GLY A 136 -0.99 1.60 9.12
CA GLY A 136 -1.34 1.51 7.72
C GLY A 136 -0.65 2.60 6.92
N ARG A 137 -0.31 2.32 5.65
CA ARG A 137 0.21 3.32 4.72
C ARG A 137 -0.40 3.10 3.36
N THR A 138 -0.79 4.20 2.72
CA THR A 138 -1.21 4.21 1.31
C THR A 138 -0.39 5.25 0.56
N ARG A 139 0.19 4.84 -0.56
CA ARG A 139 1.01 5.68 -1.43
C ARG A 139 0.51 5.59 -2.86
N LEU A 140 0.22 6.72 -3.48
CA LEU A 140 -0.16 6.73 -4.89
C LEU A 140 1.01 6.22 -5.76
N ALA A 141 0.70 5.34 -6.70
CA ALA A 141 1.67 4.80 -7.65
C ALA A 141 2.21 5.92 -8.55
N PRO A 142 3.49 5.89 -8.96
CA PRO A 142 4.06 6.93 -9.83
C PRO A 142 3.27 7.08 -11.15
N LYS A 143 2.83 8.31 -11.46
CA LYS A 143 2.15 8.63 -12.73
C LYS A 143 3.15 8.85 -13.87
N LYS A 144 4.30 9.46 -13.57
CA LYS A 144 5.43 9.58 -14.50
C LYS A 144 6.22 8.27 -14.48
N ASN A 145 6.56 7.74 -15.66
CA ASN A 145 7.19 6.43 -15.83
C ASN A 145 6.35 5.30 -15.19
N ALA A 146 5.15 5.10 -15.75
CA ALA A 146 4.20 4.09 -15.29
C ALA A 146 4.89 2.73 -15.12
N GLN A 147 4.70 2.13 -13.96
CA GLN A 147 5.23 0.81 -13.65
C GLN A 147 4.20 -0.25 -14.03
N THR A 148 4.69 -1.43 -14.39
CA THR A 148 3.82 -2.62 -14.53
C THR A 148 3.30 -3.03 -13.15
N ILE A 149 2.15 -3.71 -13.11
CA ILE A 149 1.56 -4.21 -11.86
C ILE A 149 2.56 -5.08 -11.09
N PRO A 150 3.25 -6.07 -11.69
CA PRO A 150 4.27 -6.85 -10.99
C PRO A 150 5.38 -6.02 -10.32
N ARG A 151 5.84 -4.93 -10.96
CA ARG A 151 6.84 -4.05 -10.34
C ARG A 151 6.28 -3.27 -9.16
N LEU A 152 5.00 -2.87 -9.23
CA LEU A 152 4.32 -2.21 -8.11
C LEU A 152 4.10 -3.16 -6.95
N GLU A 153 3.75 -4.42 -7.23
CA GLU A 153 3.62 -5.48 -6.22
C GLU A 153 4.94 -5.74 -5.50
N LEU A 154 6.06 -5.85 -6.25
CA LEU A 154 7.41 -5.97 -5.66
C LEU A 154 7.78 -4.75 -4.81
N LEU A 155 7.40 -3.54 -5.25
CA LEU A 155 7.57 -2.33 -4.44
C LEU A 155 6.69 -2.35 -3.19
N GLY A 156 5.48 -2.93 -3.25
CA GLY A 156 4.62 -3.17 -2.10
C GLY A 156 5.30 -4.03 -1.05
N ILE A 157 5.90 -5.15 -1.47
CA ILE A 157 6.69 -6.01 -0.58
C ILE A 157 7.87 -5.24 0.03
N LEU A 158 8.61 -4.46 -0.77
CA LEU A 158 9.70 -3.64 -0.26
C LEU A 158 9.22 -2.60 0.78
N LEU A 159 8.04 -2.01 0.60
CA LEU A 159 7.45 -1.10 1.58
C LEU A 159 6.99 -1.84 2.84
N ALA A 160 6.47 -3.06 2.71
CA ALA A 160 6.06 -3.89 3.85
C ALA A 160 7.25 -4.26 4.74
N ILE A 161 8.36 -4.75 4.18
CA ILE A 161 9.54 -5.10 4.97
C ILE A 161 10.21 -3.86 5.61
N ARG A 162 10.15 -2.69 4.96
CA ARG A 162 10.60 -1.43 5.57
C ARG A 162 9.70 -0.98 6.71
N MET A 163 8.39 -1.15 6.56
CA MET A 163 7.44 -0.90 7.65
C MET A 163 7.71 -1.85 8.81
N ALA A 164 7.99 -3.13 8.53
CA ALA A 164 8.36 -4.09 9.55
C ALA A 164 9.59 -3.63 10.34
N ASP A 165 10.63 -3.15 9.66
CA ASP A 165 11.86 -2.66 10.31
C ASP A 165 11.59 -1.49 11.26
N ILE A 166 10.73 -0.56 10.84
CA ILE A 166 10.30 0.58 11.67
C ILE A 166 9.50 0.10 12.89
N VAL A 167 8.53 -0.80 12.68
CA VAL A 167 7.66 -1.27 13.76
C VAL A 167 8.45 -2.11 14.76
N THR A 168 9.33 -3.00 14.32
CA THR A 168 10.21 -3.79 15.19
C THR A 168 11.10 -2.90 16.05
N GLY A 169 11.58 -1.77 15.53
CA GLY A 169 12.35 -0.79 16.32
C GLY A 169 11.52 0.08 17.28
N ALA A 170 10.20 0.17 17.08
CA ALA A 170 9.31 1.02 17.87
C ALA A 170 8.52 0.27 18.94
N VAL A 171 8.29 -1.03 18.76
CA VAL A 171 7.55 -1.88 19.69
C VAL A 171 8.46 -2.30 20.85
N THR A 172 7.94 -2.25 22.08
CA THR A 172 8.67 -2.62 23.29
C THR A 172 8.81 -4.14 23.47
N ASN A 173 7.82 -4.90 23.00
CA ASN A 173 7.87 -6.37 22.99
C ASN A 173 8.92 -6.89 21.99
N LYS A 174 9.54 -8.02 22.33
CA LYS A 174 10.47 -8.70 21.42
C LYS A 174 9.70 -9.25 20.22
N VAL A 175 9.88 -8.64 19.05
CA VAL A 175 9.46 -9.24 17.78
C VAL A 175 10.42 -10.38 17.47
N ALA A 176 9.91 -11.61 17.38
CA ALA A 176 10.71 -12.79 17.07
C ALA A 176 10.56 -13.23 15.61
N GLU A 177 9.40 -12.96 15.01
CA GLU A 177 9.07 -13.35 13.64
C GLU A 177 8.43 -12.16 12.91
N VAL A 178 8.80 -11.96 11.65
CA VAL A 178 8.19 -11.02 10.72
C VAL A 178 7.61 -11.80 9.54
N HIS A 179 6.32 -11.65 9.31
CA HIS A 179 5.60 -12.29 8.22
C HIS A 179 5.16 -11.24 7.21
N ILE A 180 5.74 -11.27 6.01
CA ILE A 180 5.36 -10.38 4.91
C ILE A 180 4.37 -11.11 4.00
N VAL A 181 3.19 -10.53 3.80
CA VAL A 181 2.08 -11.19 3.11
C VAL A 181 1.62 -10.37 1.89
N THR A 182 1.38 -11.02 0.76
CA THR A 182 0.87 -10.39 -0.47
C THR A 182 0.04 -11.38 -1.26
N ASP A 183 -0.78 -10.91 -2.20
CA ASP A 183 -1.49 -11.71 -3.19
C ASP A 183 -0.76 -11.82 -4.54
N SER A 184 0.44 -11.25 -4.65
CA SER A 184 1.27 -11.37 -5.86
C SER A 184 2.22 -12.56 -5.81
N GLU A 185 1.84 -13.66 -6.46
CA GLU A 185 2.78 -14.78 -6.69
C GLU A 185 3.97 -14.36 -7.56
N VAL A 186 3.78 -13.46 -8.53
CA VAL A 186 4.85 -12.98 -9.43
C VAL A 186 5.95 -12.30 -8.62
N ALA A 187 5.59 -11.38 -7.73
CA ALA A 187 6.57 -10.65 -6.92
C ALA A 187 7.29 -11.57 -5.93
N LEU A 188 6.58 -12.54 -5.34
CA LEU A 188 7.18 -13.59 -4.50
C LEU A 188 8.16 -14.45 -5.30
N CYS A 189 7.79 -14.87 -6.51
CA CYS A 189 8.66 -15.62 -7.41
C CYS A 189 9.94 -14.84 -7.77
N TRP A 190 9.88 -13.52 -7.95
CA TRP A 190 11.08 -12.69 -8.17
C TRP A 190 12.01 -12.63 -6.96
N ILE A 191 11.48 -12.64 -5.74
CA ILE A 191 12.30 -12.59 -4.51
C ILE A 191 13.16 -13.86 -4.39
N LYS A 192 12.57 -15.02 -4.67
CA LYS A 192 13.27 -16.32 -4.63
C LYS A 192 14.02 -16.69 -5.91
N SER A 193 13.84 -15.93 -6.99
CA SER A 193 14.43 -16.31 -8.27
C SER A 193 15.95 -16.27 -8.23
N THR A 194 16.57 -17.34 -8.73
CA THR A 194 18.00 -17.43 -9.03
C THR A 194 18.33 -17.04 -10.47
N ARG A 195 17.31 -16.78 -11.30
CA ARG A 195 17.48 -16.38 -12.71
C ARG A 195 17.91 -14.92 -12.80
N LYS A 196 18.48 -14.55 -13.95
CA LYS A 196 18.75 -13.14 -14.29
C LYS A 196 17.43 -12.38 -14.40
N LEU A 197 17.20 -11.45 -13.48
CA LEU A 197 16.03 -10.57 -13.48
C LEU A 197 16.36 -9.23 -14.15
N PRO A 198 15.35 -8.48 -14.64
CA PRO A 198 15.53 -7.11 -15.06
C PRO A 198 16.21 -6.26 -13.97
N ILE A 199 17.07 -5.32 -14.35
CA ILE A 199 17.90 -4.53 -13.42
C ILE A 199 17.06 -3.90 -12.30
N PHE A 200 15.92 -3.30 -12.64
CA PHE A 200 15.03 -2.71 -11.64
C PHE A 200 14.56 -3.71 -10.58
N VAL A 201 14.12 -4.89 -11.04
CA VAL A 201 13.61 -5.99 -10.20
C VAL A 201 14.74 -6.51 -9.31
N SER A 202 15.90 -6.81 -9.91
CA SER A 202 17.10 -7.26 -9.19
C SER A 202 17.50 -6.29 -8.08
N ASN A 203 17.52 -4.98 -8.39
CA ASN A 203 17.83 -3.95 -7.41
C ASN A 203 16.83 -3.89 -6.25
N GLN A 204 15.54 -4.11 -6.50
CA GLN A 204 14.54 -4.14 -5.42
C GLN A 204 14.66 -5.44 -4.60
N CYS A 205 14.87 -6.59 -5.22
CA CYS A 205 15.13 -7.85 -4.52
C CYS A 205 16.37 -7.76 -3.62
N ASN A 206 17.45 -7.13 -4.09
CA ASN A 206 18.65 -6.92 -3.26
C ASN A 206 18.38 -6.02 -2.04
N ARG A 207 17.55 -4.98 -2.20
CA ARG A 207 17.12 -4.16 -1.05
C ARG A 207 16.30 -4.95 -0.03
N ILE A 208 15.42 -5.84 -0.51
CA ILE A 208 14.64 -6.75 0.36
C ILE A 208 15.60 -7.69 1.10
N ARG A 209 16.52 -8.35 0.39
CA ARG A 209 17.53 -9.26 0.98
C ARG A 209 18.39 -8.57 2.03
N ASN A 210 18.83 -7.34 1.79
CA ASN A 210 19.61 -6.60 2.79
C ASN A 210 18.81 -6.33 4.07
N LEU A 211 17.49 -6.13 3.99
CA LEU A 211 16.64 -6.00 5.17
C LEU A 211 16.43 -7.33 5.88
N ILE A 212 16.31 -8.44 5.14
CA ILE A 212 16.27 -9.79 5.72
C ILE A 212 17.55 -10.05 6.52
N LEU A 213 18.73 -9.81 5.93
CA LEU A 213 20.02 -9.94 6.63
C LEU A 213 20.09 -9.06 7.89
N LYS A 214 19.52 -7.85 7.84
CA LYS A 214 19.41 -6.98 9.03
C LYS A 214 18.59 -7.65 10.14
N PHE A 215 17.42 -8.20 9.82
CA PHE A 215 16.61 -8.92 10.79
C PHE A 215 17.30 -10.17 11.35
N GLU A 216 18.03 -10.91 10.52
CA GLU A 216 18.80 -12.08 10.96
C GLU A 216 19.86 -11.69 11.99
N THR A 217 20.58 -10.57 11.79
CA THR A 217 21.54 -10.06 12.81
C THR A 217 20.88 -9.65 14.13
N GLN A 218 19.57 -9.42 14.13
CA GLN A 218 18.74 -9.14 15.30
C GLN A 218 18.07 -10.40 15.87
N ASN A 219 18.36 -11.57 15.32
CA ASN A 219 17.73 -12.85 15.67
C ASN A 219 16.19 -12.81 15.49
N VAL A 220 15.75 -12.20 14.40
CA VAL A 220 14.35 -12.13 13.96
C VAL A 220 14.22 -12.86 12.63
N THR A 221 13.29 -13.82 12.54
CA THR A 221 13.03 -14.52 11.28
C THR A 221 12.14 -13.69 10.36
N VAL A 222 12.34 -13.79 9.04
CA VAL A 222 11.51 -13.11 8.05
C VAL A 222 10.98 -14.12 7.04
N ASP A 223 9.66 -14.31 7.06
CA ASP A 223 8.97 -15.25 6.19
C ASP A 223 8.03 -14.52 5.23
N PHE A 224 7.90 -15.02 4.01
CA PHE A 224 7.04 -14.45 2.98
C PHE A 224 5.90 -15.40 2.65
N HIS A 225 4.69 -14.85 2.52
CA HIS A 225 3.48 -15.61 2.30
C HIS A 225 2.64 -15.04 1.16
N HIS A 226 2.04 -15.94 0.39
CA HIS A 226 0.92 -15.63 -0.48
C HIS A 226 -0.41 -15.78 0.27
N VAL A 227 -1.33 -14.86 0.02
CA VAL A 227 -2.74 -14.94 0.43
C VAL A 227 -3.64 -14.54 -0.74
N PRO A 228 -4.83 -15.15 -0.96
CA PRO A 228 -5.74 -14.65 -1.99
C PRO A 228 -6.21 -13.23 -1.69
N THR A 229 -6.46 -12.43 -2.73
CA THR A 229 -6.86 -11.01 -2.60
C THR A 229 -8.04 -10.78 -1.65
N SER A 230 -9.04 -11.67 -1.63
CA SER A 230 -10.20 -11.57 -0.72
C SER A 230 -9.86 -11.64 0.76
N TYR A 231 -8.70 -12.21 1.10
CA TYR A 231 -8.19 -12.33 2.47
C TYR A 231 -7.07 -11.32 2.75
N ASN A 232 -6.66 -10.51 1.76
CA ASN A 232 -5.63 -9.48 1.92
C ASN A 232 -6.24 -8.16 2.42
N PRO A 233 -6.05 -7.78 3.70
CA PRO A 233 -6.58 -6.50 4.20
C PRO A 233 -5.99 -5.28 3.49
N ALA A 234 -4.78 -5.39 2.91
CA ALA A 234 -4.13 -4.27 2.23
C ALA A 234 -4.85 -3.84 0.94
N ASP A 235 -5.65 -4.72 0.33
CA ASP A 235 -6.47 -4.43 -0.86
C ASP A 235 -7.42 -3.23 -0.62
N ALA A 236 -7.97 -3.11 0.59
CA ALA A 236 -8.76 -1.94 0.97
C ALA A 236 -7.99 -0.62 0.89
N GLY A 237 -6.67 -0.65 1.13
CA GLY A 237 -5.82 0.53 1.04
C GLY A 237 -5.55 0.98 -0.40
N THR A 238 -5.75 0.13 -1.41
CA THR A 238 -5.60 0.49 -2.83
C THR A 238 -6.94 0.73 -3.53
N ARG A 239 -8.01 0.03 -3.14
CA ARG A 239 -9.37 0.17 -3.70
C ARG A 239 -10.21 1.23 -3.01
N GLY A 240 -10.03 1.37 -1.71
CA GLY A 240 -10.77 2.27 -0.84
C GLY A 240 -11.98 1.62 -0.17
N LEU A 241 -12.49 2.29 0.86
CA LEU A 241 -13.66 1.90 1.64
C LEU A 241 -14.61 3.08 1.83
N THR A 242 -15.88 2.78 2.07
CA THR A 242 -16.86 3.76 2.56
C THR A 242 -16.79 3.90 4.08
N ARG A 243 -17.42 4.96 4.62
CA ARG A 243 -17.51 5.17 6.07
C ARG A 243 -18.19 4.00 6.81
N ASP A 244 -19.13 3.33 6.16
CA ASP A 244 -19.95 2.27 6.78
C ASP A 244 -19.19 0.93 6.80
N GLN A 245 -18.22 0.75 5.89
CA GLN A 245 -17.43 -0.47 5.78
C GLN A 245 -16.19 -0.48 6.68
N ILE A 246 -15.55 0.68 6.88
CA ILE A 246 -14.18 0.72 7.43
C ILE A 246 -14.06 0.19 8.86
N SER A 247 -15.03 0.50 9.74
CA SER A 247 -14.91 0.18 11.16
C SER A 247 -15.00 -1.30 11.49
N SER A 248 -15.59 -2.11 10.60
CA SER A 248 -15.66 -3.57 10.70
C SER A 248 -14.67 -4.28 9.77
N HIS A 249 -13.97 -3.56 8.90
CA HIS A 249 -13.07 -4.15 7.92
C HIS A 249 -11.79 -4.69 8.59
N ALA A 250 -11.21 -5.75 7.99
CA ALA A 250 -9.96 -6.35 8.43
C ALA A 250 -8.78 -5.36 8.45
N TRP A 251 -8.83 -4.30 7.63
CA TRP A 251 -7.84 -3.20 7.65
C TRP A 251 -7.74 -2.56 9.05
N VAL A 252 -8.86 -2.36 9.74
CA VAL A 252 -8.87 -1.71 11.06
C VAL A 252 -8.75 -2.76 12.16
N ARG A 253 -9.49 -3.87 12.03
CA ARG A 253 -9.63 -4.89 13.09
C ARG A 253 -8.53 -5.94 13.10
N GLY A 254 -7.72 -6.02 12.05
CA GLY A 254 -6.85 -7.16 11.81
C GLY A 254 -7.60 -8.32 11.16
N PRO A 255 -6.95 -9.09 10.27
CA PRO A 255 -7.52 -10.29 9.67
C PRO A 255 -7.70 -11.39 10.70
N GLN A 256 -8.93 -11.56 11.21
CA GLN A 256 -9.25 -12.47 12.33
C GLN A 256 -8.92 -13.94 12.06
N TRP A 257 -8.85 -14.34 10.79
CA TRP A 257 -8.43 -15.68 10.40
C TRP A 257 -6.98 -16.01 10.80
N LEU A 258 -6.14 -15.02 11.16
CA LEU A 258 -4.79 -15.27 11.69
C LEU A 258 -4.79 -15.94 13.06
N ILE A 259 -5.89 -15.89 13.82
CA ILE A 259 -6.01 -16.53 15.15
C ILE A 259 -5.77 -18.05 15.04
N ASP A 260 -6.12 -18.65 13.90
CA ASP A 260 -5.96 -20.08 13.63
C ASP A 260 -4.53 -20.48 13.18
N TYR A 261 -3.57 -19.54 13.14
CA TYR A 261 -2.19 -19.82 12.74
C TYR A 261 -1.54 -20.90 13.64
N PRO A 262 -0.81 -21.90 13.07
CA PRO A 262 -0.37 -22.01 11.68
C PRO A 262 -1.34 -22.76 10.74
N ASN A 263 -2.55 -23.12 11.19
CA ASN A 263 -3.47 -24.00 10.47
C ASN A 263 -4.35 -23.24 9.45
N ILE A 264 -3.74 -22.45 8.56
CA ILE A 264 -4.46 -21.61 7.61
C ILE A 264 -4.17 -22.08 6.17
N ILE A 265 -5.12 -22.79 5.56
CA ILE A 265 -4.93 -23.47 4.27
C ILE A 265 -4.62 -22.53 3.09
N PHE A 266 -5.09 -21.29 3.14
CA PHE A 266 -4.93 -20.33 2.04
C PHE A 266 -3.71 -19.41 2.21
N LEU A 267 -3.05 -19.43 3.37
CA LEU A 267 -1.82 -18.71 3.63
C LEU A 267 -0.64 -19.62 3.26
N ARG A 268 -0.07 -19.41 2.07
CA ARG A 268 0.96 -20.30 1.51
C ARG A 268 2.35 -19.68 1.67
N SER A 269 3.30 -20.43 2.23
CA SER A 269 4.72 -20.01 2.23
C SER A 269 5.23 -19.81 0.80
N ILE A 270 6.10 -18.83 0.61
CA ILE A 270 6.84 -18.55 -0.64
C ILE A 270 7.55 -19.80 -1.20
N ASP A 271 7.96 -20.72 -0.34
CA ASP A 271 8.71 -21.92 -0.72
C ASP A 271 7.86 -22.91 -1.52
N ILE A 272 6.54 -22.92 -1.31
CA ILE A 272 5.60 -23.86 -1.94
C ILE A 272 5.06 -23.31 -3.28
N ILE A 273 5.18 -22.00 -3.51
CA ILE A 273 4.71 -21.36 -4.76
C ILE A 273 5.53 -21.89 -5.94
N GLN A 274 4.95 -22.23 -7.08
CA GLN A 274 5.72 -22.75 -8.22
C GLN A 274 6.34 -21.62 -9.06
N THR A 275 7.65 -21.66 -9.28
CA THR A 275 8.39 -20.55 -9.93
C THR A 275 8.38 -20.61 -11.47
N GLN A 276 8.18 -21.79 -12.06
CA GLN A 276 8.52 -22.04 -13.47
C GLN A 276 7.48 -21.50 -14.47
N GLU A 277 6.19 -21.56 -14.16
CA GLU A 277 5.12 -21.11 -15.08
C GLU A 277 4.95 -19.58 -15.06
N ILE A 278 5.02 -18.97 -13.88
CA ILE A 278 4.67 -17.55 -13.66
C ILE A 278 5.71 -16.57 -14.23
N LEU A 279 7.00 -16.95 -14.25
CA LEU A 279 8.05 -16.05 -14.74
C LEU A 279 8.16 -16.00 -16.26
N HIS A 280 7.63 -16.99 -16.98
CA HIS A 280 7.62 -16.99 -18.44
C HIS A 280 6.61 -15.98 -19.02
N GLU A 281 5.46 -15.77 -18.38
CA GLU A 281 4.44 -14.82 -18.84
C GLU A 281 4.84 -13.34 -18.68
N VAL A 282 5.71 -13.02 -17.72
CA VAL A 282 6.08 -11.62 -17.39
C VAL A 282 7.38 -11.17 -18.08
N ALA A 283 8.12 -12.09 -18.71
CA ALA A 283 9.41 -11.82 -19.32
C ALA A 283 9.33 -11.10 -20.68
N GLU A 284 8.16 -11.06 -21.33
CA GLU A 284 7.98 -10.37 -22.61
C GLU A 284 7.25 -9.02 -22.44
N PRO A 285 7.96 -7.90 -22.28
CA PRO A 285 7.41 -6.65 -22.78
C PRO A 285 7.43 -6.76 -24.30
N SER A 286 6.26 -6.77 -24.94
CA SER A 286 6.13 -6.65 -26.39
C SER A 286 6.99 -5.48 -26.85
N ALA A 287 8.12 -5.79 -27.49
CA ALA A 287 8.87 -4.82 -28.24
C ALA A 287 7.96 -4.41 -29.39
N VAL A 288 7.24 -3.31 -29.22
CA VAL A 288 6.68 -2.60 -30.37
C VAL A 288 7.91 -2.15 -31.14
N HIS A 289 8.28 -2.93 -32.16
CA HIS A 289 9.18 -2.49 -33.21
C HIS A 289 8.50 -1.28 -33.86
N VAL A 290 8.81 -0.08 -33.35
CA VAL A 290 8.70 1.12 -34.15
C VAL A 290 9.83 1.00 -35.16
N THR A 291 9.53 0.37 -36.29
CA THR A 291 10.34 0.48 -37.51
C THR A 291 10.28 1.95 -37.91
N VAL A 292 11.25 2.74 -37.42
CA VAL A 292 11.57 4.02 -38.01
C VAL A 292 12.09 3.70 -39.41
N ARG A 293 11.19 3.75 -40.41
CA ARG A 293 11.60 3.84 -41.81
C ARG A 293 12.30 5.19 -41.95
N ASN A 294 13.63 5.17 -41.90
CA ASN A 294 14.45 6.25 -42.42
C ASN A 294 14.15 6.38 -43.92
N ALA A 295 13.26 7.30 -44.27
CA ALA A 295 13.18 7.82 -45.63
C ALA A 295 14.41 8.73 -45.83
N PRO A 296 15.26 8.48 -46.85
CA PRO A 296 16.37 9.38 -47.14
C PRO A 296 15.82 10.72 -47.64
N LEU A 297 16.28 11.80 -47.02
CA LEU A 297 16.13 13.17 -47.52
C LEU A 297 16.84 13.26 -48.88
N ALA A 298 16.06 13.28 -49.95
CA ALA A 298 16.52 13.73 -51.25
C ALA A 298 16.68 15.26 -51.19
N LEU A 299 17.92 15.71 -51.25
CA LEU A 299 18.28 17.09 -51.58
C LEU A 299 17.92 17.33 -53.05
N GLU A 300 16.92 18.16 -53.32
CA GLU A 300 16.77 18.78 -54.64
C GLU A 300 17.46 20.15 -54.66
N PRO A 301 18.18 20.48 -55.75
CA PRO A 301 18.95 21.71 -55.84
C PRO A 301 18.05 22.89 -56.23
N VAL A 302 18.21 23.99 -55.50
CA VAL A 302 17.74 25.31 -55.92
C VAL A 302 18.55 25.71 -57.16
N PHE A 303 17.89 25.77 -58.31
CA PHE A 303 18.34 26.56 -59.46
C PHE A 303 17.44 27.77 -59.62
N ASP A 304 18.14 28.90 -59.73
CA ASP A 304 17.69 30.27 -59.84
C ASP A 304 17.19 30.59 -61.26
N LEU A 305 16.61 31.80 -61.39
CA LEU A 305 16.34 32.61 -62.59
C LEU A 305 14.87 32.77 -63.02
N SER A 306 14.23 33.81 -62.47
CA SER A 306 13.86 35.02 -63.22
C SER A 306 13.62 36.19 -62.27
#